data_AF-A0A515A1R5-F1
#
_entry.id   AF-A0A515A1R5-F1
#
_cell.length_a   1.000
_cell.length_b   1.000
_cell.length_c   1.000
_cell.angle_alpha   90.00
_cell.angle_beta   90.00
_cell.angle_gamma   90.00
#
_symmetry.space_group_name_H-M   'P 1'
#
loop_
_entity.id
_entity.type
_entity.pdbx_description
1 polymer ?
#
loop_
_entity_poly.entity_id
_entity_poly.type
_entity_poly.pdbx_seq_one_letter_code
_entity_poly.pdbx_strand_id
1 'polypeptide(L)'
;MPDEIDIDKLIDTALNETDRKFRSQIASLTTLKMAEVEELINESAITKEDFAKVVGEVKDATKSNEEKAAAIQSISKGVDLLVGIAAKLL
;
A
#
# COMPACT_ATOMS: atom_id res chain seq x y z
N MET A 1 -21.98 36.31 7.59
CA MET A 1 -21.38 35.29 8.46
C MET A 1 -20.31 34.62 7.61
N PRO A 2 -19.04 34.59 8.01
CA PRO A 2 -18.06 33.81 7.26
C PRO A 2 -18.52 32.35 7.31
N ASP A 3 -18.50 31.66 6.17
CA ASP A 3 -18.78 30.23 6.10
C ASP A 3 -17.91 29.53 7.14
N GLU A 4 -18.54 28.92 8.14
CA GLU A 4 -17.84 28.15 9.16
C GLU A 4 -17.15 27.01 8.43
N ILE A 5 -15.82 27.03 8.43
CA ILE A 5 -15.04 25.95 7.81
C ILE A 5 -15.36 24.69 8.58
N ASP A 6 -16.03 23.74 7.93
CA ASP A 6 -16.29 22.41 8.46
C ASP A 6 -14.95 21.64 8.48
N ILE A 7 -14.26 21.74 9.61
CA ILE A 7 -12.92 21.16 9.82
C ILE A 7 -12.97 19.63 9.70
N ASP A 8 -14.04 19.00 10.18
CA ASP A 8 -14.19 17.54 10.12
C ASP A 8 -14.32 17.08 8.66
N LYS A 9 -15.15 17.76 7.86
CA LYS A 9 -15.27 17.50 6.42
C LYS A 9 -13.95 17.73 5.66
N LEU A 10 -13.18 18.74 6.07
CA LEU A 10 -11.86 19.00 5.49
C LEU A 10 -10.88 17.86 5.79
N ILE A 11 -10.85 17.39 7.04
CA ILE A 11 -10.01 16.27 7.47
C ILE A 11 -10.39 14.99 6.71
N ASP A 12 -11.67 14.65 6.64
CA ASP A 12 -12.15 13.47 5.92
C ASP A 12 -11.80 13.53 4.43
N THR A 13 -11.91 14.70 3.82
CA THR A 13 -11.53 14.89 2.41
C THR A 13 -10.03 14.68 2.22
N ALA A 14 -9.19 15.27 3.08
CA ALA A 14 -7.74 15.15 2.99
C ALA A 14 -7.26 13.71 3.19
N LEU A 15 -7.86 12.97 4.12
CA LEU A 15 -7.59 11.54 4.33
C LEU A 15 -7.94 10.72 3.10
N ASN A 16 -9.14 10.92 2.55
CA ASN A 16 -9.58 10.21 1.35
C ASN A 16 -8.69 10.51 0.13
N GLU A 17 -8.26 11.76 -0.05
CA GLU A 17 -7.36 12.12 -1.15
C GLU A 17 -5.96 11.53 -0.99
N THR A 18 -5.44 11.51 0.23
CA THR A 18 -4.16 10.88 0.55
C THR A 18 -4.21 9.38 0.23
N ASP A 19 -5.30 8.72 0.61
CA ASP A 19 -5.50 7.29 0.41
C ASP A 19 -5.68 6.93 -1.06
N ARG A 20 -6.43 7.75 -1.78
CA ARG A 20 -6.58 7.62 -3.24
C ARG A 20 -5.23 7.80 -3.94
N LYS A 21 -4.44 8.79 -3.54
CA LYS A 21 -3.12 9.06 -4.12
C LYS A 21 -2.14 7.93 -3.84
N PHE A 22 -2.12 7.40 -2.62
CA PHE A 22 -1.31 6.23 -2.25
C PHE A 22 -1.63 5.03 -3.16
N ARG A 23 -2.91 4.63 -3.23
CA ARG A 23 -3.33 3.48 -4.05
C ARG A 23 -3.02 3.68 -5.52
N SER A 24 -3.21 4.91 -6.04
CA SER A 24 -2.89 5.26 -7.42
C SER A 24 -1.40 5.10 -7.72
N GLN A 25 -0.52 5.52 -6.81
CA GLN A 25 0.94 5.36 -6.98
C GLN A 25 1.39 3.91 -6.89
N ILE A 26 0.85 3.13 -5.95
CA ILE A 26 1.16 1.69 -5.88
C ILE A 26 0.69 0.98 -7.16
N ALA A 27 -0.52 1.28 -7.62
CA ALA A 27 -1.06 0.72 -8.86
C ALA A 27 -0.22 1.10 -10.08
N SER A 28 0.32 2.32 -10.15
CA SER A 28 1.20 2.71 -11.27
C SER A 28 2.59 2.09 -11.22
N LEU A 29 3.05 1.68 -10.03
CA LEU A 29 4.33 1.00 -9.84
C LEU A 29 4.25 -0.51 -10.03
N THR A 30 3.05 -1.09 -9.99
CA THR A 30 2.81 -2.53 -10.06
C THR A 30 1.84 -2.85 -11.21
N THR A 31 1.44 -4.10 -11.36
CA THR A 31 0.36 -4.49 -12.29
C THR A 31 -1.02 -4.50 -11.60
N LEU A 32 -1.09 -4.11 -10.32
CA LEU A 32 -2.30 -4.13 -9.52
C LEU A 32 -3.21 -2.95 -9.87
N LYS A 33 -4.51 -3.18 -9.81
CA LYS A 33 -5.53 -2.12 -9.86
C LYS A 33 -5.67 -1.44 -8.51
N MET A 34 -6.13 -0.19 -8.50
CA MET A 34 -6.36 0.56 -7.25
C MET A 34 -7.29 -0.17 -6.27
N ALA A 35 -8.29 -0.90 -6.78
CA ALA A 35 -9.20 -1.70 -5.96
C ALA A 35 -8.50 -2.93 -5.33
N GLU A 36 -7.58 -3.57 -6.07
CA GLU A 36 -6.81 -4.70 -5.56
C GLU A 36 -5.81 -4.24 -4.48
N VAL A 37 -5.22 -3.04 -4.64
CA VAL A 37 -4.38 -2.43 -3.59
C VAL A 37 -5.20 -2.15 -2.32
N GLU A 38 -6.42 -1.63 -2.45
CA GLU A 38 -7.32 -1.40 -1.31
C GLU A 38 -7.69 -2.71 -0.59
N GLU A 39 -8.05 -3.73 -1.36
CA GLU A 39 -8.36 -5.05 -0.84
C GLU A 39 -7.17 -5.64 -0.07
N LEU A 40 -5.97 -5.58 -0.62
CA LEU A 40 -4.75 -6.07 0.03
C LEU A 40 -4.43 -5.33 1.33
N ILE A 41 -4.62 -4.01 1.39
CA ILE A 41 -4.45 -3.23 2.61
C ILE A 41 -5.45 -3.69 3.69
N ASN A 42 -6.71 -3.90 3.30
CA ASN A 42 -7.78 -4.26 4.21
C ASN A 42 -7.64 -5.71 4.72
N GLU A 43 -7.30 -6.66 3.84
CA GLU A 43 -7.17 -8.10 4.18
C GLU A 43 -5.98 -8.38 5.08
N SER A 44 -4.83 -7.74 4.80
CA SER A 44 -3.60 -7.95 5.59
C SER A 44 -3.55 -7.13 6.87
N ALA A 45 -4.43 -6.12 7.00
CA ALA A 45 -4.37 -5.08 8.02
C ALA A 45 -2.98 -4.40 8.10
N ILE A 46 -2.25 -4.36 6.98
CA ILE A 46 -0.93 -3.74 6.89
C ILE A 46 -1.05 -2.21 6.87
N THR A 47 -0.04 -1.54 7.41
CA THR A 47 0.06 -0.08 7.27
C THR A 47 0.44 0.30 5.84
N LYS A 48 0.05 1.49 5.38
CA LYS A 48 0.46 2.02 4.06
C LYS A 48 1.98 2.15 3.94
N GLU A 49 2.65 2.47 5.05
CA GLU A 49 4.10 2.57 5.12
C GLU A 49 4.76 1.21 4.87
N ASP A 50 4.31 0.18 5.60
CA ASP A 50 4.87 -1.16 5.46
C ASP A 50 4.51 -1.79 4.11
N PHE A 51 3.31 -1.49 3.58
CA PHE A 51 2.96 -1.85 2.21
C PHE A 51 3.96 -1.29 1.20
N ALA A 52 4.29 0.01 1.31
CA ALA A 52 5.25 0.65 0.43
C ALA A 52 6.66 0.04 0.55
N LYS A 53 7.09 -0.32 1.77
CA LYS A 53 8.36 -1.03 1.98
C LYS A 53 8.38 -2.38 1.28
N VAL A 54 7.32 -3.18 1.40
CA VAL A 54 7.22 -4.49 0.72
C VAL A 54 7.31 -4.32 -0.79
N VAL A 55 6.53 -3.40 -1.37
CA VAL A 55 6.59 -3.13 -2.82
C VAL A 55 7.97 -2.64 -3.24
N GLY A 56 8.61 -1.80 -2.43
CA GLY A 56 9.98 -1.32 -2.64
C GLY A 56 10.99 -2.46 -2.71
N GLU A 57 10.96 -3.38 -1.73
CA GLU A 57 11.84 -4.56 -1.69
C GLU A 57 11.60 -5.47 -2.91
N VAL A 58 10.34 -5.74 -3.27
CA VAL A 58 10.02 -6.57 -4.44
C VAL A 58 10.59 -5.97 -5.73
N LYS A 59 10.47 -4.64 -5.91
CA LYS A 59 10.92 -3.93 -7.10
C LYS A 59 12.42 -3.64 -7.14
N ASP A 60 13.14 -3.80 -6.04
CA ASP A 60 14.59 -3.56 -6.00
C ASP A 60 15.31 -4.56 -6.90
N ALA A 61 15.74 -4.13 -8.09
CA ALA A 61 16.42 -4.99 -9.05
C ALA A 61 17.87 -5.33 -8.66
N THR A 62 18.40 -4.70 -7.59
CA THR A 62 19.78 -4.90 -7.15
C THR A 62 19.93 -6.04 -6.14
N LYS A 63 18.83 -6.48 -5.52
CA LYS A 63 18.79 -7.56 -4.52
C LYS A 63 18.40 -8.91 -5.14
N SER A 64 19.00 -9.97 -4.63
CA SER A 64 18.55 -11.35 -4.88
C SER A 64 17.16 -11.61 -4.29
N ASN A 65 16.49 -12.68 -4.73
CA ASN A 65 15.18 -13.03 -4.20
C ASN A 65 15.26 -13.44 -2.72
N GLU A 66 16.37 -14.05 -2.31
CA GLU A 66 16.64 -14.44 -0.94
C GLU A 66 16.79 -13.20 -0.03
N GLU A 67 17.53 -12.18 -0.48
CA GLU A 67 17.67 -10.90 0.23
C GLU A 67 16.34 -10.17 0.37
N LYS A 68 15.53 -10.16 -0.70
CA LYS A 68 14.17 -9.59 -0.67
C LYS A 68 13.28 -10.32 0.31
N ALA A 69 13.27 -11.64 0.29
CA ALA A 69 12.46 -12.45 1.19
C ALA A 69 12.84 -12.21 2.65
N ALA A 70 14.14 -12.14 2.95
CA ALA A 70 14.63 -11.82 4.29
C ALA A 70 14.21 -10.42 4.75
N ALA A 71 14.31 -9.42 3.88
CA ALA A 71 13.86 -8.06 4.18
C ALA A 71 12.34 -8.01 4.43
N ILE A 72 11.55 -8.63 3.56
CA ILE A 72 10.08 -8.68 3.67
C ILE A 72 9.63 -9.40 4.94
N GLN A 73 10.33 -10.45 5.35
CA GLN A 73 10.04 -11.17 6.59
C GLN A 73 10.18 -10.28 7.84
N SER A 74 11.05 -9.26 7.79
CA SER A 74 11.22 -8.31 8.88
C SER A 74 10.16 -7.21 8.93
N ILE A 75 9.36 -7.07 7.87
CA ILE A 75 8.29 -6.07 7.77
C ILE A 75 7.01 -6.63 8.41
N SER A 76 6.36 -5.83 9.25
CA SER A 76 5.07 -6.20 9.84
C SER A 76 4.05 -6.51 8.76
N LYS A 77 3.45 -7.70 8.81
CA LYS A 77 2.51 -8.21 7.79
C LYS A 77 3.09 -8.30 6.38
N GLY A 78 4.41 -8.22 6.22
CA GLY A 78 5.07 -8.19 4.91
C GLY A 78 4.90 -9.48 4.12
N VAL A 79 5.02 -10.63 4.80
CA VAL A 79 4.80 -11.95 4.18
C VAL A 79 3.34 -12.14 3.78
N ASP A 80 2.40 -11.75 4.65
CA ASP A 80 0.96 -11.83 4.37
C ASP A 80 0.60 -11.01 3.13
N LEU A 81 1.14 -9.79 3.02
CA LEU A 81 0.97 -8.95 1.84
C LEU A 81 1.59 -9.58 0.58
N LEU A 82 2.80 -10.13 0.67
CA LEU A 82 3.47 -10.77 -0.48
C LEU A 82 2.64 -11.94 -1.02
N VAL A 83 2.06 -12.76 -0.13
CA VAL A 83 1.15 -13.85 -0.52
C VAL A 83 -0.10 -13.30 -1.19
N GLY A 84 -0.71 -12.25 -0.64
CA GLY A 84 -1.88 -11.59 -1.24
C GLY A 84 -1.58 -11.05 -2.64
N ILE A 85 -0.44 -10.38 -2.83
CA ILE A 85 0.01 -9.90 -4.14
C ILE A 85 0.16 -11.08 -5.12
N ALA A 86 0.82 -12.16 -4.70
CA ALA A 86 1.00 -13.34 -5.54
C ALA A 86 -0.35 -13.96 -5.95
N ALA A 87 -1.34 -14.01 -5.05
CA ALA A 87 -2.67 -14.53 -5.34
C ALA A 87 -3.44 -13.71 -6.38
N LYS A 88 -3.15 -12.41 -6.54
CA LYS A 88 -3.75 -11.55 -7.58
C LYS A 88 -3.09 -11.71 -8.97
N LEU A 89 -1.95 -12.40 -9.04
CA LEU A 89 -1.19 -12.63 -10.27
C LEU A 89 -1.40 -14.04 -10.87
N LEU A 90 -2.02 -14.95 -10.12
CA LEU A 90 -2.41 -16.30 -10.55
C LEU A 90 -3.75 -16.26 -11.31
#